data_AF-A0A1Q7ZLI1-F1
#
_entry.id   AF-A0A1Q7ZLI1-F1
#
_cell.length_a   1.000
_cell.length_b   1.000
_cell.length_c   1.000
_cell.angle_alpha   90.00
_cell.angle_beta   90.00
_cell.angle_gamma   90.00
#
_symmetry.space_group_name_H-M   'P 1'
#
loop_
_entity.id
_entity.type
_entity.pdbx_description
1 polymer ?
#
loop_
_entity_poly.entity_id
_entity_poly.type
_entity_poly.pdbx_seq_one_letter_code
_entity_poly.pdbx_strand_id
1 'polypeptide(L)'
;MVDLAAITQDLSAVSSIAIILGAVFVVFQLRQNARLIRTANFETKANISFSVLEKITEESFARRRKSMHDAVKKYSQINWEGFDDSLEDYEARNFGYIYELIGELVKEGIIDLTIAIHSLRYLLVFDWQRFEPLTKHLMERYDVPVNPYENFEWLAQETRKYLQSKGKIDTGRPDTPPPASMH
;
A
#
# COMPACT_ATOMS: atom_id res chain seq x y z
N MET A 1 -67.24 -28.40 12.49
CA MET A 1 -66.62 -27.29 11.74
C MET A 1 -65.23 -27.11 12.30
N VAL A 2 -64.20 -27.43 11.53
CA VAL A 2 -62.83 -27.03 11.87
C VAL A 2 -62.82 -25.50 11.86
N ASP A 3 -62.45 -24.90 12.99
CA ASP A 3 -62.55 -23.45 13.17
C ASP A 3 -61.51 -22.76 12.30
N LEU A 4 -61.96 -22.29 11.14
CA LEU A 4 -61.13 -21.66 10.12
C LEU A 4 -60.36 -20.46 10.69
N ALA A 5 -60.94 -19.80 11.71
CA ALA A 5 -60.35 -18.70 12.45
C ALA A 5 -59.10 -19.13 13.24
N ALA A 6 -59.14 -20.29 13.92
CA ALA A 6 -58.00 -20.83 14.68
C ALA A 6 -56.84 -21.21 13.75
N ILE A 7 -57.13 -21.82 12.59
CA ILE A 7 -56.10 -22.17 11.59
C ILE A 7 -55.49 -20.91 10.97
N THR A 8 -56.28 -19.87 10.66
CA THR A 8 -55.73 -18.61 10.14
C THR A 8 -54.92 -17.82 11.18
N GLN A 9 -55.30 -17.88 12.45
CA GLN A 9 -54.58 -17.23 13.53
C GLN A 9 -53.23 -17.91 13.78
N ASP A 10 -53.20 -19.25 13.77
CA ASP A 10 -51.96 -20.05 13.86
C ASP A 10 -51.05 -19.87 12.63
N LEU A 11 -51.61 -19.82 11.40
CA LEU A 11 -50.82 -19.53 10.20
C LEU A 11 -50.23 -18.12 10.22
N SER A 12 -50.98 -17.13 10.72
CA SER A 12 -50.49 -15.74 10.83
C SER A 12 -49.35 -15.61 11.86
N ALA A 13 -49.44 -16.32 12.98
CA ALA A 13 -48.39 -16.38 13.99
C ALA A 13 -47.13 -17.09 13.46
N VAL A 14 -47.28 -18.22 12.77
CA VAL A 14 -46.17 -18.95 12.14
C VAL A 14 -45.51 -18.12 11.02
N SER A 15 -46.30 -17.42 10.20
CA SER A 15 -45.76 -16.55 9.15
C SER A 15 -44.99 -15.35 9.70
N SER A 16 -45.47 -14.74 10.80
CA SER A 16 -44.79 -13.62 11.47
C SER A 16 -43.48 -14.07 12.11
N ILE A 17 -43.45 -15.25 12.75
CA ILE A 17 -42.23 -15.86 13.28
C ILE A 17 -41.26 -16.19 12.14
N ALA A 18 -41.74 -16.70 11.01
CA ALA A 18 -40.91 -16.99 9.85
C ALA A 18 -40.26 -15.74 9.25
N ILE A 19 -40.97 -14.61 9.18
CA ILE A 19 -40.43 -13.32 8.72
C ILE A 19 -39.33 -12.84 9.68
N ILE A 20 -39.55 -12.92 10.99
CA ILE A 20 -38.56 -12.52 12.00
C ILE A 20 -37.31 -13.40 11.93
N LEU A 21 -37.48 -14.71 11.86
CA LEU A 21 -36.37 -15.66 11.71
C LEU A 21 -35.61 -15.46 10.40
N GLY A 22 -36.33 -15.20 9.30
CA GLY A 22 -35.74 -14.87 8.01
C GLY A 22 -34.91 -13.58 8.06
N ALA A 23 -35.42 -12.53 8.69
CA ALA A 23 -34.69 -11.27 8.86
C ALA A 23 -33.42 -11.44 9.71
N VAL A 24 -33.50 -12.17 10.83
CA VAL A 24 -32.34 -12.49 11.68
C VAL A 24 -31.29 -13.29 10.90
N PHE A 25 -31.73 -14.26 10.12
CA PHE A 25 -30.84 -15.09 9.29
C PHE A 25 -30.13 -14.27 8.21
N VAL A 26 -30.83 -13.36 7.52
CA VAL A 26 -30.21 -12.44 6.53
C VAL A 26 -29.19 -11.52 7.19
N VAL A 27 -29.50 -10.94 8.35
CA VAL A 27 -28.55 -10.08 9.09
C VAL A 27 -27.31 -10.88 9.51
N PHE A 28 -27.50 -12.13 9.94
CA PHE A 28 -26.39 -13.01 10.30
C PHE A 28 -25.51 -13.35 9.08
N GLN A 29 -26.10 -13.66 7.93
CA GLN A 29 -25.36 -13.85 6.67
C GLN A 29 -24.58 -12.62 6.24
N LEU A 30 -25.20 -11.42 6.28
CA LEU A 30 -24.52 -10.17 5.93
C LEU A 30 -23.31 -9.91 6.84
N ARG A 31 -23.43 -10.21 8.15
CA ARG A 31 -22.32 -10.11 9.10
C ARG A 31 -21.22 -11.13 8.81
N GLN A 32 -21.56 -12.37 8.44
CA GLN A 32 -20.58 -13.38 8.07
C GLN A 32 -19.87 -13.03 6.77
N ASN A 33 -20.59 -12.59 5.74
CA ASN A 33 -20.01 -12.13 4.47
C ASN A 33 -19.11 -10.92 4.69
N ALA A 34 -19.52 -9.94 5.51
CA ALA A 34 -18.67 -8.81 5.86
C ALA A 34 -17.39 -9.23 6.59
N ARG A 35 -17.45 -10.25 7.45
CA ARG A 35 -16.26 -10.83 8.09
C ARG A 35 -15.35 -11.54 7.10
N LEU A 36 -15.90 -12.37 6.21
CA LEU A 36 -15.15 -13.07 5.17
C LEU A 36 -14.45 -12.11 4.21
N ILE A 37 -15.14 -11.06 3.77
CA ILE A 37 -14.55 -10.01 2.93
C ILE A 37 -13.41 -9.29 3.67
N ARG A 38 -13.57 -8.99 4.96
CA ARG A 38 -12.49 -8.39 5.76
C ARG A 38 -11.28 -9.32 5.88
N THR A 39 -11.50 -10.61 6.13
CA THR A 39 -10.42 -11.60 6.23
C THR A 39 -9.72 -11.77 4.89
N ALA A 40 -10.46 -11.93 3.79
CA ALA A 40 -9.89 -12.04 2.44
C ALA A 40 -9.10 -10.79 2.04
N ASN A 41 -9.61 -9.60 2.38
CA ASN A 41 -8.88 -8.35 2.17
C ASN A 41 -7.61 -8.29 3.01
N PHE A 42 -7.67 -8.73 4.28
CA PHE A 42 -6.49 -8.77 5.15
C PHE A 42 -5.43 -9.74 4.61
N GLU A 43 -5.83 -10.96 4.24
CA GLU A 43 -4.93 -11.97 3.64
C GLU A 43 -4.31 -11.47 2.34
N THR A 44 -5.11 -10.83 1.47
CA THR A 44 -4.61 -10.24 0.22
C THR A 44 -3.59 -9.14 0.50
N LYS A 45 -3.88 -8.23 1.42
CA LYS A 45 -2.95 -7.16 1.82
C LYS A 45 -1.68 -7.70 2.46
N ALA A 46 -1.78 -8.73 3.29
CA ALA A 46 -0.64 -9.40 3.90
C ALA A 46 0.25 -10.06 2.84
N ASN A 47 -0.34 -10.81 1.91
CA ASN A 47 0.41 -11.46 0.82
C ASN A 47 1.13 -10.44 -0.08
N ILE A 48 0.45 -9.36 -0.47
CA ILE A 48 1.08 -8.27 -1.25
C ILE A 48 2.22 -7.62 -0.47
N SER A 49 2.02 -7.36 0.83
CA SER A 49 3.06 -6.80 1.69
C SER A 49 4.27 -7.72 1.81
N PHE A 50 4.06 -9.04 1.92
CA PHE A 50 5.14 -10.03 1.92
C PHE A 50 5.88 -10.10 0.59
N SER A 51 5.18 -10.06 -0.54
CA SER A 51 5.83 -10.03 -1.86
C SER A 51 6.68 -8.77 -2.06
N VAL A 52 6.24 -7.63 -1.56
CA VAL A 52 7.04 -6.39 -1.58
C VAL A 52 8.28 -6.52 -0.69
N LEU A 53 8.13 -7.07 0.52
CA LEU A 53 9.27 -7.35 1.41
C LEU A 53 10.28 -8.32 0.79
N GLU A 54 9.81 -9.38 0.17
CA GLU A 54 10.66 -10.34 -0.56
C GLU A 54 11.47 -9.61 -1.65
N LYS A 55 10.80 -8.81 -2.49
CA LYS A 55 11.46 -8.03 -3.54
C LYS A 55 12.53 -7.06 -3.04
N ILE A 56 12.34 -6.46 -1.87
CA ILE A 56 13.29 -5.52 -1.27
C ILE A 56 14.46 -6.25 -0.58
N THR A 57 14.22 -7.44 -0.04
CA THR A 57 15.22 -8.24 0.68
C THR A 57 16.05 -9.16 -0.23
N GLU A 58 15.63 -9.35 -1.50
CA GLU A 58 16.41 -10.06 -2.50
C GLU A 58 17.78 -9.40 -2.76
N GLU A 59 18.84 -10.21 -2.94
CA GLU A 59 20.18 -9.72 -3.31
C GLU A 59 20.15 -8.88 -4.62
N SER A 60 19.26 -9.24 -5.53
CA SER A 60 19.02 -8.52 -6.79
C SER A 60 18.64 -7.06 -6.55
N PHE A 61 17.93 -6.75 -5.45
CA PHE A 61 17.55 -5.39 -5.08
C PHE A 61 18.77 -4.56 -4.70
N ALA A 62 19.66 -5.08 -3.86
CA ALA A 62 20.88 -4.38 -3.46
C ALA A 62 21.78 -4.06 -4.66
N ARG A 63 21.90 -5.00 -5.62
CA ARG A 63 22.65 -4.80 -6.86
C ARG A 63 22.01 -3.72 -7.74
N ARG A 64 20.70 -3.81 -8.00
CA ARG A 64 19.96 -2.79 -8.79
C ARG A 64 20.05 -1.39 -8.16
N ARG A 65 19.92 -1.33 -6.83
CA ARG A 65 20.08 -0.09 -6.06
C ARG A 65 21.47 0.51 -6.27
N LYS A 66 22.52 -0.31 -6.18
CA LYS A 66 23.90 0.15 -6.44
C LYS A 66 24.06 0.64 -7.89
N SER A 67 23.57 -0.12 -8.88
CA SER A 67 23.62 0.27 -10.30
C SER A 67 22.97 1.63 -10.53
N MET A 68 21.76 1.84 -10.00
CA MET A 68 21.09 3.14 -10.07
C MET A 68 21.94 4.25 -9.42
N HIS A 69 22.43 4.04 -8.20
CA HIS A 69 23.23 5.03 -7.47
C HIS A 69 24.51 5.43 -8.21
N ASP A 70 25.19 4.45 -8.80
CA ASP A 70 26.43 4.65 -9.57
C ASP A 70 26.14 5.35 -10.90
N ALA A 71 25.10 4.93 -11.62
CA ALA A 71 24.68 5.53 -12.89
C ALA A 71 24.34 7.01 -12.67
N VAL A 72 23.45 7.31 -11.71
CA VAL A 72 23.09 8.69 -11.41
C VAL A 72 24.32 9.47 -10.93
N LYS A 73 25.24 8.86 -10.17
CA LYS A 73 26.52 9.52 -9.80
C LYS A 73 27.30 9.97 -11.01
N LYS A 74 27.57 9.02 -11.90
CA LYS A 74 28.45 9.16 -13.03
C LYS A 74 27.88 10.18 -14.00
N TYR A 75 26.63 10.00 -14.39
CA TYR A 75 26.03 10.76 -15.48
C TYR A 75 25.56 12.15 -15.06
N SER A 76 25.12 12.36 -13.81
CA SER A 76 24.83 13.72 -13.31
C SER A 76 26.04 14.66 -13.30
N GLN A 77 27.26 14.13 -13.25
CA GLN A 77 28.50 14.93 -13.28
C GLN A 77 28.95 15.35 -14.68
N ILE A 78 28.46 14.66 -15.71
CA ILE A 78 28.79 14.89 -17.12
C ILE A 78 27.57 15.32 -17.93
N ASN A 79 26.59 15.94 -17.26
CA ASN A 79 25.35 16.44 -17.87
C ASN A 79 24.63 15.37 -18.72
N TRP A 80 24.61 14.13 -18.22
CA TRP A 80 23.92 12.98 -18.82
C TRP A 80 24.45 12.55 -20.21
N GLU A 81 25.65 12.99 -20.59
CA GLU A 81 26.27 12.58 -21.86
C GLU A 81 26.45 11.05 -21.93
N GLY A 82 25.90 10.44 -22.98
CA GLY A 82 25.96 8.98 -23.21
C GLY A 82 25.10 8.14 -22.27
N PHE A 83 24.29 8.76 -21.42
CA PHE A 83 23.35 8.06 -20.55
C PHE A 83 22.08 7.65 -21.28
N ASP A 84 21.52 8.57 -22.07
CA ASP A 84 20.24 8.37 -22.73
C ASP A 84 20.23 7.12 -23.62
N ASP A 85 19.25 6.25 -23.38
CA ASP A 85 19.06 4.97 -24.10
C ASP A 85 20.19 3.93 -23.87
N SER A 86 21.08 4.16 -22.90
CA SER A 86 22.03 3.16 -22.42
C SER A 86 21.35 2.09 -21.55
N LEU A 87 22.05 0.98 -21.32
CA LEU A 87 21.59 -0.05 -20.38
C LEU A 87 21.39 0.54 -18.97
N GLU A 88 22.32 1.40 -18.54
CA GLU A 88 22.26 2.05 -17.23
C GLU A 88 21.05 2.97 -17.08
N ASP A 89 20.59 3.59 -18.16
CA ASP A 89 19.34 4.36 -18.19
C ASP A 89 18.12 3.48 -17.95
N TYR A 90 17.99 2.38 -18.72
CA TYR A 90 16.91 1.43 -18.51
C TYR A 90 16.92 0.82 -17.09
N GLU A 91 18.10 0.45 -16.57
CA GLU A 91 18.24 -0.11 -15.23
C GLU A 91 17.88 0.90 -14.14
N ALA A 92 18.34 2.14 -14.25
CA ALA A 92 18.05 3.19 -13.28
C ALA A 92 16.55 3.54 -13.26
N ARG A 93 15.94 3.73 -14.43
CA ARG A 93 14.49 3.96 -14.56
C ARG A 93 13.67 2.82 -13.97
N ASN A 94 14.07 1.57 -14.27
CA ASN A 94 13.40 0.38 -13.74
C ASN A 94 13.51 0.29 -12.21
N PHE A 95 14.63 0.69 -11.62
CA PHE A 95 14.75 0.78 -10.16
C PHE A 95 13.78 1.81 -9.57
N GLY A 96 13.68 3.00 -10.17
CA GLY A 96 12.73 4.04 -9.77
C GLY A 96 11.28 3.55 -9.78
N TYR A 97 10.91 2.76 -10.80
CA TYR A 97 9.56 2.18 -10.93
C TYR A 97 9.18 1.25 -9.76
N ILE A 98 10.14 0.59 -9.10
CA ILE A 98 9.83 -0.24 -7.93
C ILE A 98 9.21 0.61 -6.81
N TYR A 99 9.82 1.74 -6.49
CA TYR A 99 9.30 2.62 -5.45
C TYR A 99 8.06 3.40 -5.89
N GLU A 100 7.95 3.71 -7.19
CA GLU A 100 6.75 4.33 -7.75
C GLU A 100 5.52 3.44 -7.55
N LEU A 101 5.63 2.16 -7.92
CA LEU A 101 4.56 1.18 -7.73
C LEU A 101 4.26 0.95 -6.25
N ILE A 102 5.27 0.91 -5.38
CA ILE A 102 5.04 0.83 -3.93
C ILE A 102 4.25 2.06 -3.45
N GLY A 103 4.61 3.26 -3.88
CA GLY A 103 3.91 4.49 -3.53
C GLY A 103 2.45 4.49 -4.01
N GLU A 104 2.20 4.02 -5.24
CA GLU A 104 0.85 3.86 -5.80
C GLU A 104 0.02 2.88 -4.95
N LEU A 105 0.57 1.70 -4.64
CA LEU A 105 -0.10 0.70 -3.79
C LEU A 105 -0.42 1.24 -2.39
N VAL A 106 0.40 2.16 -1.86
CA VAL A 106 0.13 2.82 -0.58
C VAL A 106 -0.99 3.85 -0.71
N LYS A 107 -1.00 4.69 -1.76
CA LYS A 107 -2.07 5.67 -1.99
C LYS A 107 -3.43 5.01 -2.20
N GLU A 108 -3.47 3.87 -2.89
CA GLU A 108 -4.67 3.06 -3.08
C GLU A 108 -5.10 2.28 -1.81
N GLY A 109 -4.33 2.40 -0.71
CA GLY A 109 -4.63 1.76 0.57
C GLY A 109 -4.50 0.24 0.54
N ILE A 110 -3.79 -0.31 -0.45
CA ILE A 110 -3.46 -1.74 -0.55
C ILE A 110 -2.36 -2.06 0.47
N ILE A 111 -1.32 -1.22 0.54
CA ILE A 111 -0.25 -1.29 1.55
C ILE A 111 -0.46 -0.16 2.56
N ASP A 112 -0.35 -0.47 3.86
CA ASP A 112 -0.38 0.57 4.89
C ASP A 112 0.90 1.42 4.84
N LEU A 113 0.77 2.74 4.85
CA LEU A 113 1.89 3.68 4.82
C LEU A 113 2.91 3.39 5.94
N THR A 114 2.43 3.02 7.13
CA THR A 114 3.28 2.68 8.27
C THR A 114 4.13 1.45 7.98
N ILE A 115 3.54 0.43 7.33
CA ILE A 115 4.26 -0.78 6.92
C ILE A 115 5.36 -0.40 5.94
N ALA A 116 5.04 0.34 4.88
CA ALA A 116 6.03 0.78 3.89
C ALA A 116 7.19 1.57 4.53
N ILE A 117 6.87 2.53 5.41
CA ILE A 117 7.85 3.34 6.14
C ILE A 117 8.70 2.48 7.09
N HIS A 118 8.11 1.52 7.81
CA HIS A 118 8.85 0.69 8.76
C HIS A 118 9.74 -0.34 8.09
N SER A 119 9.33 -0.83 6.91
CA SER A 119 10.08 -1.78 6.09
C SER A 119 11.28 -1.14 5.40
N LEU A 120 11.08 0.04 4.79
CA LEU A 120 12.13 0.69 3.99
C LEU A 120 12.90 1.78 4.74
N ARG A 121 12.27 2.41 5.73
CA ARG A 121 12.85 3.43 6.61
C ARG A 121 13.61 4.51 5.83
N TYR A 122 14.83 4.81 6.25
CA TYR A 122 15.65 5.86 5.65
C TYR A 122 16.02 5.59 4.18
N LEU A 123 15.89 4.35 3.68
CA LEU A 123 16.23 4.01 2.30
C LEU A 123 15.38 4.78 1.30
N LEU A 124 14.07 4.93 1.56
CA LEU A 124 13.17 5.71 0.69
C LEU A 124 13.66 7.14 0.51
N VAL A 125 14.05 7.80 1.60
CA VAL A 125 14.52 9.20 1.58
C VAL A 125 15.85 9.29 0.85
N PHE A 126 16.78 8.40 1.14
CA PHE A 126 18.13 8.43 0.58
C PHE A 126 18.14 8.06 -0.90
N ASP A 127 17.37 7.06 -1.30
CA ASP A 127 17.26 6.63 -2.69
C ASP A 127 16.55 7.69 -3.53
N TRP A 128 15.50 8.34 -3.00
CA TRP A 128 14.86 9.47 -3.68
C TRP A 128 15.83 10.64 -3.89
N GLN A 129 16.55 11.06 -2.84
CA GLN A 129 17.54 12.14 -2.97
C GLN A 129 18.60 11.85 -4.02
N ARG A 130 18.96 10.57 -4.20
CA ARG A 130 19.87 10.17 -5.26
C ARG A 130 19.22 10.19 -6.63
N PHE A 131 17.98 9.73 -6.72
CA PHE A 131 17.25 9.54 -7.97
C PHE A 131 16.66 10.84 -8.54
N GLU A 132 16.34 11.82 -7.70
CA GLU A 132 15.72 13.10 -8.07
C GLU A 132 16.39 13.82 -9.27
N PRO A 133 17.73 13.89 -9.39
CA PRO A 133 18.38 14.51 -10.55
C PRO A 133 18.03 13.79 -11.87
N LEU A 134 17.91 12.46 -11.85
CA LEU A 134 17.52 11.69 -13.02
C LEU A 134 16.09 12.01 -13.42
N THR A 135 15.16 12.10 -12.45
CA THR A 135 13.79 12.53 -12.73
C THR A 135 13.75 13.88 -13.45
N LYS A 136 14.51 14.87 -12.97
CA LYS A 136 14.59 16.20 -13.60
C LYS A 136 15.10 16.14 -15.03
N HIS A 137 16.18 15.38 -15.27
CA HIS A 137 16.71 15.14 -16.62
C HIS A 137 15.67 14.51 -17.55
N LEU A 138 14.95 13.49 -17.08
CA LEU A 138 13.92 12.83 -17.88
C LEU A 138 12.75 13.76 -18.21
N MET A 139 12.31 14.58 -17.24
CA MET A 139 11.27 15.59 -17.48
C MET A 139 11.71 16.61 -18.55
N GLU A 140 12.95 17.08 -18.48
CA GLU A 140 13.52 18.00 -19.49
C GLU A 140 13.66 17.32 -20.86
N ARG A 141 14.17 16.08 -20.90
CA ARG A 141 14.38 15.31 -22.13
C ARG A 141 13.08 15.03 -22.88
N TYR A 142 12.02 14.65 -22.15
CA TYR A 142 10.75 14.27 -22.74
C TYR A 142 9.72 15.41 -22.79
N ASP A 143 10.10 16.62 -22.35
CA ASP A 143 9.22 17.79 -22.25
C ASP A 143 7.92 17.49 -21.47
N VAL A 144 8.05 16.79 -20.33
CA VAL A 144 6.91 16.39 -19.49
C VAL A 144 6.85 17.28 -18.25
N PRO A 145 5.73 18.01 -18.02
CA PRO A 145 5.61 18.94 -16.90
C PRO A 145 5.34 18.26 -15.56
N VAL A 146 5.00 16.96 -15.57
CA VAL A 146 4.66 16.17 -14.39
C VAL A 146 5.79 15.20 -14.07
N ASN A 147 6.12 15.07 -12.78
CA ASN A 147 7.08 14.09 -12.31
C ASN A 147 6.56 12.66 -12.57
N PRO A 148 7.21 11.86 -13.44
CA PRO A 148 6.77 10.48 -13.73
C PRO A 148 6.99 9.50 -12.55
N TYR A 149 7.67 9.94 -11.50
CA TYR A 149 7.94 9.22 -10.27
C TYR A 149 7.35 9.95 -9.05
N GLU A 150 6.16 10.53 -9.21
CA GLU A 150 5.51 11.34 -8.17
C GLU A 150 5.15 10.53 -6.91
N ASN A 151 4.83 9.25 -7.05
CA ASN A 151 4.48 8.41 -5.89
C ASN A 151 5.73 8.04 -5.11
N PHE A 152 6.87 7.83 -5.78
CA PHE A 152 8.15 7.66 -5.12
C PHE A 152 8.55 8.94 -4.36
N GLU A 153 8.43 10.11 -5.00
CA GLU A 153 8.69 11.40 -4.34
C GLU A 153 7.83 11.58 -3.09
N TRP A 154 6.51 11.40 -3.25
CA TRP A 154 5.55 11.52 -2.15
C TRP A 154 5.88 10.56 -1.01
N LEU A 155 6.16 9.29 -1.32
CA LEU A 155 6.50 8.28 -0.33
C LEU A 155 7.78 8.63 0.44
N ALA A 156 8.79 9.16 -0.24
CA ALA A 156 10.02 9.66 0.40
C ALA A 156 9.76 10.89 1.28
N GLN A 157 8.87 11.79 0.88
CA GLN A 157 8.48 12.95 1.68
C GLN A 157 7.72 12.54 2.95
N GLU A 158 6.73 11.64 2.85
CA GLU A 158 5.99 11.12 4.01
C GLU A 158 6.93 10.37 4.97
N THR A 159 7.85 9.58 4.44
CA THR A 159 8.89 8.92 5.24
C THR A 159 9.77 9.93 5.98
N ARG A 160 10.18 11.01 5.31
CA ARG A 160 10.98 12.09 5.94
C ARG A 160 10.22 12.74 7.09
N LYS A 161 8.93 13.06 6.90
CA LYS A 161 8.06 13.63 7.95
C LYS A 161 7.99 12.69 9.16
N TYR A 162 7.79 11.39 8.93
CA TYR A 162 7.76 10.38 9.98
C TYR A 162 9.07 10.28 10.78
N LEU A 163 10.21 10.28 10.08
CA LEU A 163 11.52 10.20 10.73
C LEU A 163 11.82 11.47 11.56
N GLN A 164 11.39 12.64 11.08
CA GLN A 164 11.53 13.91 11.79
C GLN A 164 10.60 14.01 13.01
N SER A 165 9.40 13.40 12.95
CA SER A 165 8.43 13.38 14.05
C SER A 165 8.75 12.37 15.16
N LYS A 166 9.93 11.74 15.15
CA LYS A 166 10.33 10.63 16.03
C LYS A 166 9.37 9.43 15.97
N GLY A 167 8.73 9.20 14.82
CA GLY A 167 7.88 8.04 14.59
C GLY A 167 6.42 8.19 15.01
N LYS A 168 5.92 9.43 15.15
CA LYS A 168 4.47 9.68 15.29
C LYS A 168 3.87 9.92 13.91
N ILE A 169 2.98 9.02 13.46
CA ILE A 169 2.09 9.29 12.32
C ILE A 169 0.79 9.82 12.91
N ASP A 170 0.39 11.03 12.53
CA ASP A 170 -0.96 11.51 12.79
C ASP A 170 -1.92 10.78 11.83
N THR A 171 -2.32 9.57 12.22
CA THR A 171 -3.22 8.72 11.42
C THR A 171 -4.70 9.04 11.67
N GLY A 172 -5.02 10.01 12.54
CA GLY A 172 -6.39 10.26 12.99
C GLY A 172 -7.06 9.04 13.65
N ARG A 173 -6.31 7.97 13.96
CA ARG A 173 -6.80 6.80 14.70
C ARG A 173 -6.37 6.91 16.16
N PRO A 174 -7.27 6.66 17.12
CA PRO A 174 -6.91 6.68 18.54
C PRO A 174 -5.89 5.58 18.84
N ASP A 175 -4.81 5.96 19.51
CA ASP A 175 -3.73 5.08 19.95
C ASP A 175 -4.29 3.86 20.69
N THR A 176 -4.09 2.66 20.15
CA THR A 176 -4.29 1.42 20.92
C THR A 176 -3.20 1.34 22.00
N PRO A 177 -3.56 1.17 23.29
CA PRO A 177 -2.57 1.09 24.36
C PRO A 177 -1.63 -0.09 24.14
N PRO A 178 -0.36 0.01 24.57
CA PRO A 178 0.56 -1.12 24.54
C PRO A 178 -0.01 -2.29 25.35
N PRO A 179 0.22 -3.55 24.93
CA PRO A 179 -0.23 -4.71 25.67
C PRO A 179 0.39 -4.70 27.07
N ALA A 180 -0.47 -4.85 28.08
CA ALA A 180 -0.05 -4.90 29.47
C ALA A 180 1.03 -5.96 29.65
N SER A 181 2.18 -5.55 30.21
CA SER A 181 3.27 -6.44 30.60
C SER A 181 2.72 -7.49 31.56
N MET A 182 2.69 -8.74 31.12
CA MET A 182 2.50 -9.88 32.02
C MET A 182 3.77 -10.02 32.86
N HIS A 183 3.67 -9.66 34.13
CA HIS A 183 4.61 -10.05 35.18
C HIS A 183 4.29 -11.45 35.68
#